data_AF-A0AAE4KL83-F1
#
_entry.id   AF-A0AAE4KL83-F1
#
_cell.length_a   1.000
_cell.length_b   1.000
_cell.length_c   1.000
_cell.angle_alpha   90.00
_cell.angle_beta   90.00
_cell.angle_gamma   90.00
#
_symmetry.space_group_name_H-M   'P 1'
#
loop_
_entity.id
_entity.type
_entity.pdbx_description
1 polymer ?
#
loop_
_entity_poly.entity_id
_entity_poly.type
_entity_poly.pdbx_seq_one_letter_code
_entity_poly.pdbx_strand_id
1 'polypeptide(L)'
;MQHLADRLARWLLPLIFAAATLAVGLGIPPGRVLAGHSPEQKSDFVTALERRSGVAFIGDGVNDGLALAGARLGIAVGAATTTASQAAAVTLPDGLTRIPDTLRLGYPPCDARPDYASL
;
A
#
# COMPACT_ATOMS: atom_id res chain seq x y z
N MET A 1 16.31 26.64 13.79
CA MET A 1 15.23 25.65 13.62
C MET A 1 14.62 25.69 12.22
N GLN A 2 14.30 26.86 11.63
CA GLN A 2 13.79 26.98 10.25
C GLN A 2 14.67 26.31 9.17
N HIS A 3 16.00 26.42 9.26
CA HIS A 3 16.89 25.79 8.27
C HIS A 3 16.82 24.25 8.20
N LEU A 4 16.47 23.58 9.31
CA LEU A 4 16.31 22.12 9.32
C LEU A 4 14.98 21.72 8.71
N ALA A 5 13.91 22.45 9.05
CA ALA A 5 12.58 22.26 8.47
C ALA A 5 12.58 22.50 6.95
N ASP A 6 13.24 23.56 6.47
CA ASP A 6 13.37 23.86 5.03
C ASP A 6 14.17 22.79 4.27
N ARG A 7 15.18 22.19 4.93
CA ARG A 7 15.92 21.08 4.32
C ARG A 7 15.04 19.84 4.24
N LEU A 8 14.39 19.45 5.33
CA LEU A 8 13.50 18.27 5.33
C LEU A 8 12.35 18.43 4.34
N ALA A 9 11.77 19.63 4.24
CA ALA A 9 10.78 19.99 3.25
C ALA A 9 11.29 19.72 1.82
N ARG A 10 12.50 20.17 1.47
CA ARG A 10 13.09 19.91 0.14
C ARG A 10 13.26 18.43 -0.21
N TRP A 11 13.43 17.55 0.77
CA TRP A 11 13.57 16.10 0.54
C TRP A 11 12.24 15.35 0.57
N LEU A 12 11.27 15.80 1.37
CA LEU A 12 9.97 15.13 1.55
C LEU A 12 8.91 15.59 0.55
N LEU A 13 8.92 16.87 0.15
CA LEU A 13 7.97 17.40 -0.83
C LEU A 13 8.01 16.64 -2.17
N PRO A 14 9.18 16.33 -2.78
CA PRO A 14 9.23 15.59 -4.04
C PRO A 14 8.56 14.22 -3.97
N LEU A 15 8.73 13.50 -2.86
CA LEU A 15 8.11 12.18 -2.64
C LEU A 15 6.58 12.28 -2.50
N ILE A 16 6.10 13.30 -1.79
CA ILE A 16 4.65 13.55 -1.63
C ILE A 16 4.03 13.93 -2.99
N PHE A 17 4.71 14.79 -3.76
CA PHE A 17 4.24 15.18 -5.10
C PHE A 17 4.26 14.01 -6.09
N ALA A 18 5.24 13.12 -6.02
CA ALA A 18 5.30 11.93 -6.86
C ALA A 18 4.08 11.01 -6.61
N ALA A 19 3.75 10.76 -5.34
CA ALA A 19 2.57 9.97 -4.98
C ALA A 19 1.26 10.60 -5.51
N ALA A 20 1.09 11.91 -5.34
CA ALA A 20 -0.08 12.62 -5.85
C ALA A 20 -0.17 12.58 -7.39
N THR A 21 0.96 12.73 -8.08
CA THR A 21 1.01 12.70 -9.55
C THR A 21 0.63 11.33 -10.10
N LEU A 22 1.17 10.26 -9.51
CA LEU A 22 0.83 8.89 -9.89
C LEU A 22 -0.64 8.59 -9.63
N ALA A 23 -1.17 9.04 -8.48
CA ALA A 23 -2.57 8.86 -8.14
C ALA A 23 -3.51 9.49 -9.18
N VAL A 24 -3.20 10.71 -9.65
CA VAL A 24 -3.95 11.35 -10.74
C VAL A 24 -3.91 10.51 -12.02
N GLY A 25 -2.73 10.02 -12.41
CA GLY A 25 -2.56 9.17 -13.59
C GLY A 25 -3.30 7.83 -13.51
N LEU A 26 -3.54 7.33 -12.29
CA LEU A 26 -4.26 6.08 -12.01
C LEU A 26 -5.74 6.30 -11.67
N GLY A 27 -6.24 7.54 -11.66
CA GLY A 27 -7.63 7.87 -11.32
C GLY A 27 -7.96 7.69 -9.83
N ILE A 28 -6.96 7.71 -8.95
CA ILE A 28 -7.15 7.60 -7.49
C ILE A 28 -7.51 8.98 -6.93
N PRO A 29 -8.65 9.12 -6.22
CA PRO A 29 -9.04 10.41 -5.64
C PRO A 29 -7.98 10.95 -4.66
N PRO A 30 -7.72 12.27 -4.62
CA PRO A 30 -6.72 12.85 -3.73
C PRO A 30 -6.92 12.50 -2.25
N GLY A 31 -8.17 12.38 -1.81
CA GLY A 31 -8.53 11.98 -0.44
C GLY A 31 -8.17 10.53 -0.09
N ARG A 32 -7.79 9.71 -1.08
CA ARG A 32 -7.33 8.33 -0.90
C ARG A 32 -5.82 8.16 -1.10
N VAL A 33 -5.05 9.26 -1.10
CA VAL A 33 -3.59 9.24 -1.22
C VAL A 33 -2.97 9.64 0.11
N LEU A 34 -2.18 8.74 0.70
CA LEU A 34 -1.40 9.00 1.90
C LEU A 34 0.08 8.91 1.55
N ALA A 35 0.82 9.99 1.82
CA ALA A 35 2.25 10.08 1.56
C ALA A 35 3.00 10.65 2.78
N GLY A 36 4.29 10.34 2.90
CA GLY A 36 5.14 10.86 3.99
C GLY A 36 4.84 10.27 5.38
N HIS A 37 4.27 9.07 5.45
CA HIS A 37 3.94 8.40 6.71
C HIS A 37 5.05 7.44 7.16
N SER A 38 5.23 7.30 8.47
CA SER A 38 6.13 6.31 9.08
C SER A 38 5.60 4.88 8.92
N PRO A 39 6.44 3.84 9.10
CA PRO A 39 6.01 2.44 9.10
C PRO A 39 4.85 2.17 10.06
N GLU A 40 4.89 2.76 11.26
CA GLU A 40 3.87 2.62 12.30
C GLU A 40 2.56 3.27 11.86
N GLN A 41 2.63 4.49 11.33
CA GLN A 41 1.45 5.20 10.83
C GLN A 41 0.77 4.45 9.68
N LYS A 42 1.54 3.79 8.80
CA LYS A 42 0.99 2.91 7.76
C LYS A 42 0.28 1.70 8.38
N SER A 43 0.91 1.05 9.35
CA SER A 43 0.36 -0.12 10.05
C SER A 43 -0.94 0.21 10.78
N ASP A 44 -0.98 1.34 11.48
CA ASP A 44 -2.18 1.82 12.18
C ASP A 44 -3.32 2.10 11.21
N PHE A 45 -3.01 2.70 10.06
CA PHE A 45 -3.98 2.94 9.00
C PHE A 45 -4.57 1.64 8.43
N VAL A 46 -3.72 0.66 8.13
CA VAL A 46 -4.16 -0.67 7.67
C VAL A 46 -5.03 -1.34 8.72
N THR A 47 -4.60 -1.33 9.98
CA THR A 47 -5.36 -1.92 11.09
C THR A 47 -6.73 -1.26 11.27
N ALA A 48 -6.79 0.07 11.11
CA ALA A 48 -8.05 0.80 11.19
C ALA A 48 -9.01 0.47 10.03
N LEU A 49 -8.48 0.29 8.82
CA LEU A 49 -9.25 -0.13 7.65
C LEU A 49 -9.72 -1.58 7.76
N GLU A 50 -8.85 -2.49 8.21
CA GLU A 50 -9.13 -3.92 8.37
C GLU A 50 -10.33 -4.17 9.29
N ARG A 51 -10.51 -3.33 10.33
CA ARG A 51 -11.68 -3.39 11.23
C ARG A 51 -13.01 -3.07 10.54
N ARG A 52 -12.99 -2.35 9.42
CA ARG A 52 -14.19 -1.95 8.66
C ARG A 52 -14.44 -2.90 7.50
N SER A 53 -13.38 -3.28 6.81
CA SER A 53 -13.42 -4.10 5.60
C SER A 53 -12.08 -4.83 5.46
N GLY A 54 -12.08 -6.08 4.99
CA GLY A 54 -10.84 -6.81 4.75
C GLY A 54 -9.91 -6.05 3.79
N VAL A 55 -8.64 -5.92 4.16
CA VAL A 55 -7.61 -5.18 3.42
C VAL A 55 -6.65 -6.14 2.74
N ALA A 56 -6.41 -5.91 1.45
CA ALA A 56 -5.22 -6.43 0.78
C ALA A 56 -4.16 -5.32 0.76
N PHE A 57 -3.00 -5.56 1.37
CA PHE A 57 -1.90 -4.61 1.39
C PHE A 57 -0.75 -5.10 0.52
N ILE A 58 -0.21 -4.22 -0.31
CA ILE A 58 0.86 -4.55 -1.26
C ILE A 58 2.07 -3.68 -0.95
N GLY A 59 3.24 -4.29 -0.81
CA GLY A 59 4.49 -3.58 -0.51
C GLY A 59 5.73 -4.37 -0.90
N ASP A 60 6.88 -3.72 -0.90
CA ASP A 60 8.17 -4.32 -1.27
C ASP A 60 9.27 -4.03 -0.22
N GLY A 61 9.10 -2.97 0.56
CA GLY A 61 10.14 -2.45 1.45
C GLY A 61 10.07 -2.95 2.89
N VAL A 62 11.18 -2.74 3.62
CA VAL A 62 11.27 -3.01 5.06
C VAL A 62 10.21 -2.25 5.86
N ASN A 63 9.87 -1.03 5.41
CA ASN A 63 8.87 -0.16 6.04
C ASN A 63 7.44 -0.70 5.94
N ASP A 64 7.19 -1.66 5.06
CA ASP A 64 5.87 -2.19 4.79
C ASP A 64 5.58 -3.46 5.59
N GLY A 65 6.57 -4.03 6.28
CA GLY A 65 6.43 -5.31 6.99
C GLY A 65 5.30 -5.34 8.02
N LEU A 66 5.15 -4.29 8.83
CA LEU A 66 4.07 -4.19 9.82
C LEU A 66 2.69 -4.10 9.15
N ALA A 67 2.59 -3.30 8.09
CA ALA A 67 1.35 -3.15 7.32
C ALA A 67 0.98 -4.44 6.55
N LEU A 68 1.97 -5.16 6.01
CA LEU A 68 1.80 -6.46 5.37
C LEU A 68 1.26 -7.51 6.34
N ALA A 69 1.80 -7.55 7.56
CA ALA A 69 1.36 -8.48 8.59
C ALA A 69 -0.01 -8.12 9.19
N GLY A 70 -0.36 -6.83 9.23
CA GLY A 70 -1.63 -6.33 9.77
C GLY A 70 -2.82 -6.44 8.82
N ALA A 71 -2.58 -6.70 7.53
CA ALA A 71 -3.64 -6.83 6.52
C ALA A 71 -4.20 -8.26 6.46
N ARG A 72 -5.47 -8.41 6.05
CA ARG A 72 -6.06 -9.73 5.75
C ARG A 72 -5.24 -10.51 4.72
N LEU A 73 -4.73 -9.80 3.71
CA LEU A 73 -3.89 -10.36 2.66
C LEU A 73 -2.70 -9.42 2.40
N GLY A 74 -1.55 -9.73 3.00
CA GLY A 74 -0.28 -9.08 2.69
C GLY A 74 0.35 -9.69 1.43
N ILE A 75 0.71 -8.85 0.46
CA ILE A 75 1.34 -9.23 -0.81
C ILE A 75 2.68 -8.50 -0.96
N ALA A 76 3.77 -9.26 -0.93
CA ALA A 76 5.10 -8.76 -1.28
C ALA A 76 5.27 -8.77 -2.81
N VAL A 77 5.83 -7.71 -3.41
CA VAL A 77 5.96 -7.62 -4.88
C VAL A 77 7.38 -7.30 -5.35
N GLY A 78 7.73 -7.80 -6.54
CA GLY A 78 9.00 -7.50 -7.20
C GLY A 78 10.21 -8.02 -6.44
N ALA A 79 11.26 -7.19 -6.37
CA ALA A 79 12.46 -7.44 -5.56
C ALA A 79 12.22 -7.13 -4.07
N ALA A 80 11.12 -7.65 -3.52
CA ALA A 80 10.74 -7.41 -2.14
C ALA A 80 11.86 -7.79 -1.18
N THR A 81 12.05 -6.96 -0.16
CA THR A 81 13.02 -7.21 0.89
C THR A 81 12.70 -8.51 1.62
N THR A 82 13.70 -9.11 2.26
CA THR A 82 13.52 -10.33 3.06
C THR A 82 12.47 -10.11 4.15
N THR A 83 12.46 -8.93 4.79
CA THR A 83 11.45 -8.54 5.78
C THR A 83 10.04 -8.49 5.19
N ALA A 84 9.85 -7.83 4.04
CA ALA A 84 8.55 -7.78 3.37
C ALA A 84 8.07 -9.18 2.96
N SER A 85 8.98 -10.00 2.40
CA SER A 85 8.68 -11.36 1.96
C SER A 85 8.29 -12.30 3.10
N GLN A 86 8.89 -12.12 4.29
CA GLN A 86 8.55 -12.90 5.48
C GLN A 86 7.24 -12.44 6.14
N ALA A 87 6.91 -11.16 6.03
CA ALA A 87 5.68 -10.60 6.59
C ALA A 87 4.45 -10.85 5.69
N ALA A 88 4.64 -10.98 4.38
CA ALA A 88 3.57 -11.20 3.42
C ALA A 88 3.09 -12.66 3.39
N ALA A 89 1.80 -12.84 3.11
CA ALA A 89 1.22 -14.16 2.86
C ALA A 89 1.53 -14.66 1.45
N VAL A 90 1.69 -13.76 0.48
CA VAL A 90 2.00 -14.07 -0.92
C VAL A 90 3.15 -13.18 -1.40
N THR A 91 4.07 -13.76 -2.17
CA THR A 91 5.15 -13.01 -2.83
C THR A 91 5.03 -13.14 -4.35
N LEU A 92 5.00 -12.01 -5.05
CA LEU A 92 4.85 -11.90 -6.50
C LEU A 92 6.10 -11.29 -7.13
N PRO A 93 7.10 -12.10 -7.53
CA PRO A 93 8.35 -11.59 -8.10
C PRO A 93 8.14 -10.89 -9.46
N ASP A 94 7.10 -11.26 -10.19
CA ASP A 94 6.74 -10.68 -11.50
C ASP A 94 6.12 -9.26 -11.40
N GLY A 95 5.92 -8.75 -10.17
CA GLY A 95 5.38 -7.40 -9.92
C GLY A 95 3.85 -7.32 -9.90
N LEU A 96 3.33 -6.09 -10.02
CA LEU A 96 1.92 -5.77 -9.80
C LEU A 96 0.95 -6.38 -10.82
N THR A 97 1.43 -6.75 -12.00
CA THR A 97 0.61 -7.27 -13.11
C THR A 97 -0.08 -8.60 -12.76
N ARG A 98 0.46 -9.36 -11.81
CA ARG A 98 -0.09 -10.65 -11.37
C ARG A 98 -1.18 -10.53 -10.31
N ILE A 99 -1.36 -9.35 -9.71
CA ILE A 99 -2.31 -9.18 -8.59
C ILE A 99 -3.74 -9.61 -8.96
N PRO A 100 -4.32 -9.23 -10.12
CA PRO A 100 -5.67 -9.65 -10.47
C PRO A 100 -5.83 -11.18 -10.54
N ASP A 101 -4.82 -11.87 -11.07
CA ASP A 101 -4.82 -13.33 -11.16
C ASP A 101 -4.68 -13.95 -9.77
N THR A 102 -3.79 -13.42 -8.94
CA THR A 102 -3.59 -13.87 -7.55
C THR A 102 -4.87 -13.71 -6.71
N LEU A 103 -5.58 -12.59 -6.85
CA LEU A 103 -6.84 -12.36 -6.14
C LEU A 103 -7.94 -13.34 -6.59
N ARG A 104 -7.97 -13.72 -7.88
CA ARG A 104 -8.90 -14.74 -8.42
C ARG A 104 -8.62 -16.14 -7.92
N LEU A 105 -7.37 -16.45 -7.54
CA LEU A 105 -7.05 -17.74 -6.91
C LEU A 105 -7.57 -17.80 -5.47
N GLY A 106 -7.58 -16.65 -4.77
CA GLY A 106 -8.06 -16.53 -3.39
C GLY A 106 -9.59 -16.42 -3.25
N TYR A 107 -10.29 -16.01 -4.31
CA TYR A 107 -11.75 -15.92 -4.36
C TYR A 107 -12.27 -16.66 -5.59
N PRO A 108 -13.00 -17.80 -5.47
CA PRO A 108 -13.69 -18.39 -6.61
C PRO A 108 -14.63 -17.34 -7.23
N PRO A 109 -14.88 -17.37 -8.56
CA PRO A 109 -15.64 -16.33 -9.24
C PRO A 109 -16.98 -16.10 -8.52
N CYS A 110 -17.09 -14.97 -7.84
CA CYS A 110 -18.32 -14.48 -7.24
C CYS A 110 -18.78 -13.30 -8.08
N ASP A 111 -20.00 -13.40 -8.59
CA ASP A 111 -20.65 -12.46 -9.50
C ASP A 111 -21.09 -11.15 -8.83
N ALA A 112 -20.32 -10.62 -7.87
CA ALA A 112 -20.62 -9.38 -7.17
C ALA A 112 -19.43 -8.42 -7.30
N ARG A 113 -19.55 -7.43 -8.18
CA ARG A 113 -18.59 -6.31 -8.22
C ARG A 113 -18.77 -5.48 -6.94
N PRO A 114 -17.71 -5.22 -6.15
CA PRO A 114 -17.78 -4.23 -5.09
C PRO A 114 -17.94 -2.83 -5.71
N ASP A 115 -18.86 -2.04 -5.17
CA ASP A 115 -18.96 -0.61 -5.50
C ASP A 115 -17.86 0.16 -4.75
N TYR A 116 -16.78 0.48 -5.48
CA TYR A 116 -15.66 1.23 -4.94
C TYR A 116 -15.91 2.74 -4.85
N ALA A 117 -17.07 3.25 -5.30
CA ALA A 117 -17.40 4.67 -5.27
C ALA A 117 -17.78 5.18 -3.86
N SER A 118 -18.09 4.28 -2.93
CA SER A 118 -18.64 4.59 -1.60
C SER A 118 -17.65 4.57 -0.42
N LEU A 119 -16.34 4.42 -0.67
CA LEU A 119 -15.28 4.51 0.35
C LEU A 119 -14.61 5.90 0.41
#